data_AF-A0A3C7VVQ5-F1
#
_entry.id   AF-A0A3C7VVQ5-F1
#
_cell.length_a   1.000
_cell.length_b   1.000
_cell.length_c   1.000
_cell.angle_alpha   90.00
_cell.angle_beta   90.00
_cell.angle_gamma   90.00
#
_symmetry.space_group_name_H-M   'P 1'
#
loop_
_entity.id
_entity.type
_entity.pdbx_description
1 polymer ?
#
loop_
_entity_poly.entity_id
_entity_poly.type
_entity_poly.pdbx_seq_one_letter_code
_entity_poly.pdbx_strand_id
1 'polypeptide(L)'
;MNDMAKNLLLWLVIAAVLLSIFNNFNMQSPTERLVYSEFIEEIQQDRVEKVVIDGLTITGTRFDGSRFETTRPMVEDPKLIDDLLTHDVEVEGREPEQQSVWTQLLVASFPILIIIAVFMFFMRQMQGGAGGRGGPMSFGKSKARLLGEDQITTTFADVAGCDEAKEDVQELVEFLRDPSKFQKLGGRIPRGVLMVGQPGTGKTLLAKAIAGEAKVPFFSISGSDFVEMFVGVGASRVRDMFEQAKKQSPCIIFID
;
A
#
# COMPACT_ATOMS: atom_id res chain seq x y z
N MET A 1 1.64 -11.22 25.96
CA MET A 1 2.23 -9.96 25.43
C MET A 1 1.61 -9.70 24.07
N ASN A 2 0.88 -8.59 23.94
CA ASN A 2 0.17 -8.18 22.72
C ASN A 2 1.09 -8.27 21.49
N ASP A 3 0.61 -8.78 20.36
CA ASP A 3 1.39 -8.86 19.11
C ASP A 3 1.92 -7.49 18.66
N MET A 4 1.21 -6.42 19.02
CA MET A 4 1.65 -5.04 18.87
C MET A 4 2.92 -4.71 19.67
N ALA A 5 3.03 -5.21 20.91
CA ALA A 5 4.20 -4.97 21.76
C ALA A 5 5.43 -5.72 21.23
N LYS A 6 5.26 -6.93 20.67
CA LYS A 6 6.36 -7.69 20.06
C LYS A 6 6.90 -7.00 18.79
N ASN A 7 6.01 -6.49 17.93
CA ASN A 7 6.42 -5.74 16.75
C ASN A 7 7.14 -4.44 17.14
N LEU A 8 6.66 -3.71 18.15
CA LEU A 8 7.28 -2.46 18.59
C LEU A 8 8.67 -2.69 19.21
N LEU A 9 8.85 -3.79 19.94
CA LEU A 9 10.15 -4.20 20.48
C LEU A 9 11.15 -4.56 19.38
N LEU A 10 10.70 -5.27 18.34
CA LEU A 10 11.54 -5.62 17.18
C LEU A 10 12.06 -4.36 16.47
N TRP A 11 11.18 -3.38 16.23
CA TRP A 11 11.57 -2.12 15.58
C TRP A 11 12.55 -1.29 16.42
N LEU A 12 12.40 -1.27 17.75
CA LEU A 12 13.34 -0.60 18.65
C LEU A 12 14.74 -1.24 18.63
N VAL A 13 14.82 -2.56 18.58
CA VAL A 13 16.10 -3.28 18.49
C VAL A 13 16.80 -2.98 17.16
N ILE A 14 16.06 -2.96 16.05
CA ILE A 14 16.61 -2.61 14.73
C ILE A 14 17.15 -1.17 14.72
N ALA A 15 16.40 -0.23 15.29
CA ALA A 15 16.83 1.17 15.38
C ALA A 15 18.10 1.33 16.24
N ALA A 16 18.19 0.61 17.36
CA ALA A 16 19.37 0.64 18.24
C ALA A 16 20.62 0.07 17.56
N VAL A 17 20.48 -1.04 16.82
CA VAL A 17 21.59 -1.64 16.07
C VAL A 17 22.07 -0.71 14.95
N LEU A 18 21.15 -0.08 14.21
CA LEU A 18 21.50 0.88 13.17
C LEU A 18 22.23 2.11 13.74
N LEU A 19 21.76 2.66 14.86
CA LEU A 19 22.44 3.76 15.58
C LEU A 19 23.84 3.35 16.05
N SER A 20 24.00 2.13 16.59
CA SER A 20 25.30 1.63 17.05
C SER A 20 26.29 1.46 15.92
N ILE A 21 25.85 0.98 14.75
CA ILE A 21 26.70 0.86 13.57
C ILE A 21 27.11 2.26 13.09
N PHE A 22 26.14 3.19 13.00
CA PHE A 22 26.41 4.54 12.54
C PHE A 22 27.41 5.30 13.43
N ASN A 23 27.32 5.09 14.75
CA ASN A 23 28.22 5.74 15.70
C ASN A 23 29.64 5.16 15.66
N ASN A 24 29.81 3.89 15.24
CA ASN A 24 31.11 3.24 15.17
C ASN A 24 31.92 3.67 13.92
N PHE A 25 31.25 4.14 12.87
CA PHE A 25 31.93 4.63 11.65
C PHE A 25 32.57 6.02 11.80
N ASN A 26 32.33 6.74 12.89
CA ASN A 26 32.79 8.12 13.07
C ASN A 26 34.09 8.27 13.90
N MET A 27 34.88 7.19 14.01
CA MET A 27 36.19 7.22 14.66
C MET A 27 37.26 7.75 13.69
N GLN A 28 37.20 9.04 13.34
CA GLN A 28 38.31 9.73 12.69
C GLN A 28 39.29 10.23 13.76
N SER A 29 40.57 9.85 13.64
CA SER A 29 41.65 10.33 14.50
C SER A 29 41.71 11.87 14.50
N PRO A 30 42.06 12.52 15.63
CA PRO A 30 42.17 13.97 15.67
C PRO A 30 43.35 14.44 14.80
N THR A 31 43.04 14.92 13.59
CA THR A 31 43.98 15.68 12.77
C THR A 31 44.04 17.11 13.30
N GLU A 32 45.23 17.61 13.62
CA GLU A 32 45.43 18.98 14.06
C GLU A 32 45.09 19.94 12.90
N ARG A 33 44.24 20.95 13.13
CA ARG A 33 43.87 21.92 12.10
C ARG A 33 44.68 23.20 12.26
N LEU A 34 45.47 23.54 11.25
CA LEU A 34 46.31 24.74 11.21
C LEU A 34 45.70 25.82 10.32
N VAL A 35 45.93 27.08 10.68
CA VAL A 35 45.63 28.21 9.79
C VAL A 35 46.65 28.23 8.65
N TYR A 36 46.26 28.62 7.44
CA TYR A 36 47.14 28.64 6.26
C TYR A 36 48.46 29.40 6.51
N SER A 37 48.40 30.53 7.23
CA SER A 37 49.60 31.30 7.59
C SER A 37 50.56 30.55 8.52
N GLU A 38 50.04 29.76 9.45
CA GLU A 38 50.84 28.93 10.36
C GLU A 38 51.51 27.78 9.58
N PHE A 39 50.80 27.22 8.60
CA PHE A 39 51.38 26.25 7.69
C PHE A 39 52.54 26.82 6.86
N ILE A 40 52.40 28.03 6.30
CA ILE A 40 53.51 28.69 5.60
C ILE A 40 54.69 28.90 6.54
N GLU A 41 54.44 29.29 7.79
CA GLU A 41 55.50 29.45 8.80
C GLU A 41 56.18 28.11 9.14
N GLU A 42 55.43 27.00 9.20
CA GLU A 42 56.01 25.68 9.41
C GLU A 42 56.87 25.19 8.24
N ILE A 43 56.52 25.54 7.00
CA ILE A 43 57.36 25.26 5.81
C ILE A 43 58.68 26.03 5.93
N GLN A 44 58.61 27.34 6.24
CA GLN A 44 59.80 28.19 6.38
C GLN A 44 60.72 27.79 7.53
N GLN A 45 60.23 27.00 8.49
CA GLN A 45 60.98 26.50 9.63
C GLN A 45 61.46 25.04 9.44
N ASP A 46 61.37 24.49 8.24
CA ASP A 46 61.79 23.12 7.90
C ASP A 46 61.12 22.04 8.78
N ARG A 47 59.87 22.26 9.20
CA ARG A 47 59.14 21.32 10.07
C ARG A 47 58.29 20.32 9.32
N VAL A 48 58.07 20.54 8.03
CA VAL A 48 57.17 19.75 7.18
C VAL A 48 57.99 18.81 6.31
N GLU A 49 57.69 17.52 6.36
CA GLU A 49 58.37 16.49 5.56
C GLU A 49 57.64 16.28 4.23
N LYS A 50 56.31 16.17 4.30
CA LYS A 50 55.48 15.79 3.15
C LYS A 50 54.16 16.53 3.16
N VAL A 51 53.72 16.97 1.99
CA VAL A 51 52.45 17.66 1.78
C VAL A 51 51.65 16.99 0.67
N VAL A 52 50.38 16.73 0.97
CA VAL A 52 49.41 16.22 0.01
C VAL A 52 48.37 17.29 -0.26
N ILE A 53 48.27 17.73 -1.51
CA ILE A 53 47.33 18.75 -1.95
C ILE A 53 46.11 18.07 -2.60
N ASP A 54 44.94 18.27 -1.99
CA ASP A 54 43.64 17.80 -2.46
C ASP A 54 42.64 18.97 -2.59
N GLY A 55 42.56 19.55 -3.79
CA GLY A 55 41.68 20.69 -4.05
C GLY A 55 42.05 21.93 -3.24
N LEU A 56 41.30 22.23 -2.17
CA LEU A 56 41.58 23.34 -1.24
C LEU A 56 42.17 22.86 0.09
N THR A 57 42.11 21.56 0.35
CA THR A 57 42.61 20.96 1.57
C THR A 57 44.05 20.51 1.34
N ILE A 58 44.92 20.89 2.27
CA ILE A 58 46.32 20.50 2.30
C ILE A 58 46.51 19.66 3.56
N THR A 59 46.95 18.42 3.40
CA THR A 59 47.31 17.55 4.53
C THR A 59 48.81 17.37 4.55
N GLY A 60 49.43 17.65 5.69
CA GLY A 60 50.89 17.57 5.85
C GLY A 60 51.30 16.58 6.93
N THR A 61 52.49 16.02 6.76
CA THR A 61 53.18 15.22 7.78
C THR A 61 54.46 15.95 8.16
N ARG A 62 54.67 16.16 9.45
CA ARG A 62 55.89 16.74 10.00
C ARG A 62 56.94 15.66 10.21
N PHE A 63 58.21 16.06 10.37
CA PHE A 63 59.31 15.13 10.67
C PHE A 63 59.16 14.36 11.99
N ASP A 64 58.29 14.83 12.91
CA ASP A 64 57.95 14.13 14.16
C ASP A 64 56.85 13.04 13.98
N GLY A 65 56.34 12.88 12.76
CA GLY A 65 55.26 11.96 12.41
C GLY A 65 53.85 12.47 12.71
N SER A 66 53.70 13.68 13.27
CA SER A 66 52.40 14.31 13.47
C SER A 66 51.80 14.75 12.14
N ARG A 67 50.45 14.71 12.08
CA ARG A 67 49.68 15.10 10.89
C ARG A 67 48.86 16.33 11.17
N PHE A 68 48.86 17.23 10.21
CA PHE A 68 48.03 18.42 10.24
C PHE A 68 47.22 18.57 8.96
N GLU A 69 46.15 19.34 9.06
CA GLU A 69 45.29 19.72 7.95
C GLU A 69 45.17 21.24 7.93
N THR A 70 45.30 21.84 6.75
CA THR A 70 45.06 23.25 6.53
C THR A 70 44.26 23.46 5.25
N THR A 71 43.61 24.61 5.14
CA THR A 71 42.81 24.97 3.97
C THR A 71 43.41 26.21 3.32
N ARG A 72 43.80 26.09 2.05
CA ARG A 72 44.33 27.23 1.29
C ARG A 72 43.18 28.17 0.87
N PRO A 73 43.39 29.49 0.91
CA PRO A 73 42.46 30.45 0.33
C PRO A 73 42.24 30.19 -1.17
N MET A 74 41.06 30.52 -1.71
CA MET A 74 40.77 30.40 -3.16
C MET A 74 41.48 31.45 -4.04
N VAL A 75 42.57 32.05 -3.55
CA VAL A 75 43.39 33.02 -4.28
C VAL A 75 44.61 32.28 -4.84
N GLU A 76 44.99 32.57 -6.08
CA GLU A 76 46.20 31.99 -6.67
C GLU A 76 47.44 32.45 -5.88
N ASP A 77 48.13 31.49 -5.27
CA ASP A 77 49.40 31.70 -4.57
C ASP A 77 50.53 30.98 -5.33
N PRO A 78 51.16 31.65 -6.30
CA PRO A 78 52.23 31.04 -7.09
C PRO A 78 53.49 30.76 -6.27
N LYS A 79 53.65 31.38 -5.09
CA LYS A 79 54.85 31.20 -4.25
C LYS A 79 54.82 29.92 -3.42
N LEU A 80 53.64 29.37 -3.12
CA LEU A 80 53.51 28.18 -2.29
C LEU A 80 54.29 26.98 -2.84
N ILE A 81 54.21 26.74 -4.15
CA ILE A 81 54.92 25.61 -4.78
C ILE A 81 56.43 25.86 -4.77
N ASP A 82 56.87 27.10 -5.03
CA ASP A 82 58.28 27.49 -4.96
C ASP A 82 58.84 27.32 -3.54
N ASP A 83 58.08 27.72 -2.51
CA ASP A 83 58.47 27.59 -1.11
C ASP A 83 58.57 26.10 -0.70
N LEU A 84 57.62 25.27 -1.11
CA LEU A 84 57.65 23.82 -0.84
C LEU A 84 58.87 23.13 -1.48
N LEU A 85 59.18 23.46 -2.73
CA LEU A 85 60.32 22.88 -3.44
C LEU A 85 61.67 23.42 -2.91
N THR A 86 61.71 24.67 -2.44
CA THR A 86 62.93 25.27 -1.89
C THR A 86 63.34 24.65 -0.56
N HIS A 87 62.38 24.19 0.25
CA HIS A 87 62.60 23.55 1.55
C HIS A 87 62.54 22.00 1.45
N ASP A 88 62.75 21.43 0.26
CA ASP A 88 62.80 19.98 0.01
C ASP A 88 61.55 19.19 0.51
N VAL A 89 60.37 19.83 0.52
CA VAL A 89 59.12 19.19 0.94
C VAL A 89 58.58 18.28 -0.17
N GLU A 90 58.29 17.03 0.15
CA GLU A 90 57.69 16.10 -0.82
C GLU A 90 56.24 16.49 -1.10
N VAL A 91 55.94 16.91 -2.35
CA VAL A 91 54.59 17.32 -2.76
C VAL A 91 53.91 16.19 -3.54
N GLU A 92 52.82 15.66 -2.99
CA GLU A 92 51.93 14.72 -3.67
C GLU A 92 50.60 15.38 -4.06
N GLY A 93 50.19 15.21 -5.32
CA GLY A 93 48.83 15.52 -5.74
C GLY A 93 47.94 14.30 -5.57
N ARG A 94 46.77 14.46 -4.92
CA ARG A 94 45.73 13.43 -4.98
C ARG A 94 44.80 13.69 -6.15
N GLU A 95 44.50 12.63 -6.91
CA GLU A 95 43.35 12.66 -7.80
C GLU A 95 42.08 12.74 -6.96
N PRO A 96 41.10 13.58 -7.31
CA PRO A 96 39.87 13.71 -6.54
C PRO A 96 39.24 12.32 -6.38
N GLU A 97 38.91 11.92 -5.15
CA GLU A 97 38.22 10.66 -4.88
C GLU A 97 36.90 10.65 -5.64
N GLN A 98 36.90 10.04 -6.82
CA GLN A 98 35.69 9.73 -7.54
C GLN A 98 35.02 8.61 -6.76
N GLN A 99 34.02 8.98 -5.95
CA GLN A 99 33.16 7.99 -5.32
C GLN A 99 32.69 7.03 -6.41
N SER A 100 33.03 5.75 -6.27
CA SER A 100 32.63 4.74 -7.24
C SER A 100 31.12 4.83 -7.43
N VAL A 101 30.69 5.02 -8.68
CA VAL A 101 29.28 5.19 -9.07
C VAL A 101 28.42 4.07 -8.50
N TRP A 102 28.97 2.86 -8.36
CA TRP A 102 28.32 1.72 -7.72
C TRP A 102 28.03 1.93 -6.24
N THR A 103 28.97 2.52 -5.51
CA THR A 103 28.81 2.86 -4.08
C THR A 103 27.73 3.92 -3.91
N GLN A 104 27.72 4.93 -4.78
CA GLN A 104 26.70 5.98 -4.76
C GLN A 104 25.31 5.43 -5.10
N LEU A 105 25.19 4.54 -6.09
CA LEU A 105 23.93 3.89 -6.45
C LEU A 105 23.40 2.95 -5.36
N LEU A 106 24.29 2.21 -4.68
CA LEU A 106 23.90 1.33 -3.58
C LEU A 106 23.39 2.15 -2.39
N VAL A 107 24.09 3.22 -2.01
CA VAL A 107 23.67 4.11 -0.92
C VAL A 107 22.37 4.85 -1.28
N ALA A 108 22.23 5.33 -2.52
CA ALA A 108 21.03 6.02 -2.98
C ALA A 108 19.81 5.09 -3.14
N SER A 109 20.02 3.81 -3.44
CA SER A 109 18.93 2.84 -3.59
C SER A 109 18.42 2.28 -2.26
N PHE A 110 19.19 2.42 -1.17
CA PHE A 110 18.82 1.88 0.14
C PHE A 110 17.46 2.39 0.65
N PRO A 111 17.12 3.70 0.61
CA PRO A 111 15.79 4.19 1.01
C PRO A 111 14.65 3.62 0.16
N ILE A 112 14.89 3.48 -1.15
CA ILE A 112 13.90 2.94 -2.10
C ILE A 112 13.65 1.45 -1.81
N LEU A 113 14.71 0.68 -1.55
CA LEU A 113 14.62 -0.73 -1.21
C LEU A 113 13.85 -0.95 0.11
N ILE A 114 14.03 -0.08 1.10
CA ILE A 114 13.24 -0.12 2.35
C ILE A 114 11.77 0.12 2.07
N ILE A 115 11.42 1.14 1.28
CA ILE A 115 10.03 1.43 0.90
C ILE A 115 9.41 0.23 0.16
N ILE A 116 10.15 -0.36 -0.79
CA ILE A 116 9.72 -1.55 -1.53
C ILE A 116 9.52 -2.74 -0.58
N ALA A 117 10.45 -2.97 0.36
CA ALA A 117 10.35 -4.06 1.33
C ALA A 117 9.13 -3.91 2.26
N VAL A 118 8.89 -2.70 2.76
CA VAL A 118 7.73 -2.38 3.59
C VAL A 118 6.43 -2.51 2.78
N PHE A 119 6.42 -2.01 1.55
CA PHE A 119 5.28 -2.14 0.64
C PHE A 119 4.96 -3.61 0.31
N MET A 120 5.98 -4.42 0.03
CA MET A 120 5.83 -5.86 -0.16
C MET A 120 5.34 -6.56 1.11
N PHE A 121 5.81 -6.16 2.29
CA PHE A 121 5.34 -6.69 3.57
C PHE A 121 3.85 -6.38 3.79
N PHE A 122 3.40 -5.14 3.52
CA PHE A 122 1.99 -4.76 3.60
C PHE A 122 1.12 -5.48 2.56
N MET A 123 1.59 -5.62 1.33
CA MET A 123 0.87 -6.40 0.31
C MET A 123 0.76 -7.87 0.72
N ARG A 124 1.82 -8.46 1.28
CA ARG A 124 1.78 -9.84 1.79
C ARG A 124 0.83 -9.98 2.98
N GLN A 125 0.71 -8.95 3.82
CA GLN A 125 -0.23 -8.94 4.95
C GLN A 125 -1.69 -8.75 4.48
N MET A 126 -1.95 -7.90 3.48
CA MET A 126 -3.29 -7.75 2.91
C MET A 126 -3.75 -8.97 2.11
N GLN A 127 -2.82 -9.74 1.52
CA GLN A 127 -3.16 -10.95 0.76
C GLN A 127 -3.18 -12.22 1.63
N GLY A 128 -2.57 -12.20 2.82
CA GLY A 128 -2.48 -13.32 3.76
C GLY A 128 -3.63 -13.41 4.79
N GLY A 129 -4.56 -12.46 4.81
CA GLY A 129 -5.80 -12.56 5.57
C GLY A 129 -6.83 -13.37 4.78
N ALA A 130 -7.33 -14.47 5.36
CA ALA A 130 -8.29 -15.39 4.76
C ALA A 130 -9.36 -14.69 3.90
N GLY A 131 -9.31 -14.93 2.58
CA GLY A 131 -10.34 -14.55 1.62
C GLY A 131 -10.07 -13.23 0.91
N GLY A 132 -9.62 -13.32 -0.35
CA GLY A 132 -9.38 -12.21 -1.30
C GLY A 132 -10.59 -11.30 -1.56
N ARG A 133 -10.99 -10.54 -0.55
CA ARG A 133 -12.19 -9.70 -0.54
C ARG A 133 -11.88 -8.20 -0.69
N GLY A 134 -10.62 -7.82 -0.90
CA GLY A 134 -10.21 -6.42 -1.02
C GLY A 134 -9.16 -6.11 -2.10
N GLY A 135 -8.85 -7.05 -2.99
CA GLY A 135 -7.95 -6.80 -4.11
C GLY A 135 -8.63 -6.03 -5.26
N PRO A 136 -7.87 -5.39 -6.18
CA PRO A 136 -8.39 -4.74 -7.38
C PRO A 136 -9.29 -5.65 -8.25
N MET A 137 -9.13 -6.97 -8.13
CA MET A 137 -9.95 -7.98 -8.81
C MET A 137 -11.38 -8.14 -8.24
N SER A 138 -11.70 -7.52 -7.09
CA SER A 138 -13.05 -7.56 -6.49
C SER A 138 -13.99 -6.48 -7.01
N PHE A 139 -13.49 -5.53 -7.82
CA PHE A 139 -14.25 -4.39 -8.32
C PHE A 139 -15.46 -4.78 -9.18
N GLY A 140 -15.48 -5.98 -9.79
CA GLY A 140 -16.57 -6.44 -10.65
C GLY A 140 -17.60 -7.38 -10.01
N LYS A 141 -17.39 -7.84 -8.76
CA LYS A 141 -18.30 -8.79 -8.10
C LYS A 141 -19.54 -8.10 -7.56
N SER A 142 -20.70 -8.77 -7.64
CA SER A 142 -21.95 -8.28 -7.08
C SER A 142 -21.84 -8.11 -5.56
N LYS A 143 -22.39 -7.00 -5.04
CA LYS A 143 -22.57 -6.73 -3.60
C LYS A 143 -23.89 -7.28 -3.06
N ALA A 144 -24.67 -7.98 -3.89
CA ALA A 144 -25.98 -8.50 -3.51
C ALA A 144 -25.88 -9.35 -2.24
N ARG A 145 -26.77 -9.08 -1.29
CA ARG A 145 -26.88 -9.86 -0.07
C ARG A 145 -27.72 -11.09 -0.39
N LEU A 146 -27.11 -12.27 -0.27
CA LEU A 146 -27.82 -13.54 -0.38
C LEU A 146 -28.33 -13.94 1.00
N LEU A 147 -29.65 -14.05 1.14
CA LEU A 147 -30.31 -14.72 2.25
C LEU A 147 -30.67 -16.13 1.77
N GLY A 148 -30.06 -17.14 2.39
CA GLY A 148 -30.42 -18.53 2.14
C GLY A 148 -31.85 -18.83 2.62
N GLU A 149 -32.45 -19.89 2.10
CA GLU A 149 -33.82 -20.32 2.43
C GLU A 149 -34.05 -20.38 3.95
N ASP A 150 -33.13 -20.99 4.69
CA ASP A 150 -33.20 -21.14 6.15
C ASP A 150 -33.09 -19.82 6.94
N GLN A 151 -32.59 -18.75 6.32
CA GLN A 151 -32.43 -17.44 6.96
C GLN A 151 -33.67 -16.55 6.81
N ILE A 152 -34.61 -16.93 5.94
CA ILE A 152 -35.83 -16.16 5.68
C ILE A 152 -36.95 -16.72 6.56
N THR A 153 -37.22 -16.04 7.68
CA THR A 153 -38.29 -16.44 8.61
C THR A 153 -39.61 -15.72 8.36
N THR A 154 -39.63 -14.74 7.44
CA THR A 154 -40.81 -13.92 7.14
C THR A 154 -41.76 -14.64 6.18
N THR A 155 -43.04 -14.68 6.51
CA THR A 155 -44.12 -15.35 5.75
C THR A 155 -45.30 -14.41 5.51
N PHE A 156 -46.35 -14.84 4.82
CA PHE A 156 -47.54 -13.98 4.62
C PHE A 156 -48.28 -13.66 5.91
N ALA A 157 -48.09 -14.47 6.97
CA ALA A 157 -48.62 -14.18 8.30
C ALA A 157 -48.00 -12.92 8.93
N ASP A 158 -46.77 -12.57 8.55
CA ASP A 158 -46.05 -11.40 9.07
C ASP A 158 -46.37 -10.10 8.33
N VAL A 159 -47.11 -10.20 7.22
CA VAL A 159 -47.57 -9.04 6.43
C VAL A 159 -49.02 -8.76 6.80
N ALA A 160 -49.32 -7.58 7.33
CA ALA A 160 -50.69 -7.19 7.65
C ALA A 160 -51.32 -6.39 6.50
N GLY A 161 -52.58 -6.69 6.17
CA GLY A 161 -53.33 -6.04 5.09
C GLY A 161 -52.80 -6.37 3.69
N CYS A 162 -53.15 -5.53 2.71
CA CYS A 162 -52.85 -5.71 1.28
C CYS A 162 -53.31 -7.07 0.75
N ASP A 163 -54.52 -7.48 1.12
CA ASP A 163 -55.03 -8.82 0.86
C ASP A 163 -55.15 -9.09 -0.65
N GLU A 164 -55.51 -8.07 -1.44
CA GLU A 164 -55.54 -8.15 -2.91
C GLU A 164 -54.13 -8.40 -3.48
N ALA A 165 -53.13 -7.67 -2.97
CA ALA A 165 -51.75 -7.84 -3.42
C ALA A 165 -51.18 -9.21 -3.01
N LYS A 166 -51.58 -9.76 -1.86
CA LYS A 166 -51.21 -11.12 -1.42
C LYS A 166 -51.82 -12.17 -2.33
N GLU A 167 -53.09 -12.02 -2.69
CA GLU A 167 -53.79 -12.93 -3.61
C GLU A 167 -53.11 -12.94 -4.98
N ASP A 168 -52.78 -11.77 -5.53
CA ASP A 168 -52.06 -11.64 -6.81
C ASP A 168 -50.69 -12.33 -6.80
N VAL A 169 -49.92 -12.21 -5.70
CA VAL A 169 -48.59 -12.83 -5.61
C VAL A 169 -48.63 -14.29 -5.15
N GLN A 170 -49.79 -14.81 -4.75
CA GLN A 170 -49.93 -16.20 -4.31
C GLN A 170 -49.69 -17.18 -5.47
N GLU A 171 -50.06 -16.80 -6.70
CA GLU A 171 -49.73 -17.56 -7.91
C GLU A 171 -48.21 -17.68 -8.10
N LEU A 172 -47.45 -16.63 -7.80
CA LEU A 172 -45.98 -16.62 -7.89
C LEU A 172 -45.34 -17.58 -6.88
N VAL A 173 -45.92 -17.67 -5.68
CA VAL A 173 -45.47 -18.61 -4.64
C VAL A 173 -45.67 -20.05 -5.10
N GLU A 174 -46.85 -20.39 -5.63
CA GLU A 174 -47.11 -21.73 -6.16
C GLU A 174 -46.17 -22.07 -7.31
N PHE A 175 -45.92 -21.09 -8.19
CA PHE A 175 -44.99 -21.25 -9.28
C PHE A 175 -43.56 -21.55 -8.80
N LEU A 176 -43.06 -20.80 -7.81
CA LEU A 176 -41.71 -21.00 -7.27
C LEU A 176 -41.56 -22.34 -6.55
N ARG A 177 -42.63 -22.86 -5.93
CA ARG A 177 -42.66 -24.18 -5.29
C ARG A 177 -42.69 -25.34 -6.29
N ASP A 178 -43.48 -25.23 -7.37
CA ASP A 178 -43.54 -26.26 -8.42
C ASP A 178 -43.56 -25.65 -9.83
N PRO A 179 -42.39 -25.29 -10.38
CA PRO A 179 -42.28 -24.73 -11.73
C PRO A 179 -42.74 -25.70 -12.83
N SER A 180 -42.70 -27.01 -12.56
CA SER A 180 -42.99 -28.06 -13.56
C SER A 180 -44.48 -28.16 -13.85
N LYS A 181 -45.33 -27.97 -12.82
CA LYS A 181 -46.79 -27.97 -12.96
C LYS A 181 -47.28 -26.90 -13.94
N PHE A 182 -46.72 -25.69 -13.86
CA PHE A 182 -47.11 -24.57 -14.73
C PHE A 182 -46.59 -24.73 -16.16
N GLN A 183 -45.38 -25.24 -16.37
CA GLN A 183 -44.85 -25.50 -17.71
C GLN A 183 -45.64 -26.57 -18.46
N LYS A 184 -46.12 -27.61 -17.78
CA LYS A 184 -46.95 -28.68 -18.37
C LYS A 184 -48.30 -28.15 -18.89
N LEU A 185 -48.83 -27.11 -18.25
CA LEU A 185 -50.08 -26.45 -18.65
C LEU A 185 -49.87 -25.38 -19.73
N GLY A 186 -48.63 -25.20 -20.22
CA GLY A 186 -48.29 -24.19 -21.24
C GLY A 186 -48.23 -22.76 -20.70
N GLY A 187 -48.25 -22.58 -19.38
CA GLY A 187 -48.18 -21.26 -18.74
C GLY A 187 -46.83 -20.59 -18.94
N ARG A 188 -46.85 -19.28 -19.21
CA ARG A 188 -45.63 -18.45 -19.27
C ARG A 188 -45.39 -17.78 -17.93
N ILE A 189 -44.16 -17.89 -17.45
CA ILE A 189 -43.75 -17.37 -16.15
C ILE A 189 -43.49 -15.86 -16.28
N PRO A 190 -44.11 -15.03 -15.43
CA PRO A 190 -43.75 -13.61 -15.33
C PRO A 190 -42.25 -13.47 -15.03
N ARG A 191 -41.53 -12.70 -15.85
CA ARG A 191 -40.08 -12.53 -15.71
C ARG A 191 -39.69 -11.51 -14.63
N GLY A 192 -40.65 -10.71 -14.18
CA GLY A 192 -40.46 -9.70 -13.15
C GLY A 192 -41.78 -9.09 -12.72
N VAL A 193 -41.82 -8.57 -11.50
CA VAL A 193 -42.96 -7.89 -10.90
C VAL A 193 -42.47 -6.55 -10.38
N LEU A 194 -43.21 -5.48 -10.69
CA LEU A 194 -42.91 -4.15 -10.21
C LEU A 194 -43.91 -3.79 -9.11
N MET A 195 -43.44 -3.63 -7.88
CA MET A 195 -44.26 -3.18 -6.76
C MET A 195 -44.17 -1.66 -6.62
N VAL A 196 -45.30 -0.98 -6.72
CA VAL A 196 -45.38 0.49 -6.63
C VAL A 196 -46.14 0.89 -5.38
N GLY A 197 -45.64 1.89 -4.66
CA GLY A 197 -46.28 2.43 -3.47
C GLY A 197 -45.36 3.39 -2.73
N GLN A 198 -45.91 4.15 -1.78
CA GLN A 198 -45.14 5.09 -0.97
C GLN A 198 -44.03 4.36 -0.17
N PRO A 199 -42.96 5.06 0.25
CA PRO A 199 -41.97 4.48 1.16
C PRO A 199 -42.63 3.95 2.44
N GLY A 200 -42.18 2.80 2.94
CA GLY A 200 -42.71 2.20 4.18
C GLY A 200 -44.00 1.38 4.04
N THR A 201 -44.60 1.24 2.85
CA THR A 201 -45.81 0.42 2.64
C THR A 201 -45.55 -1.10 2.56
N GLY A 202 -44.43 -1.58 3.08
CA GLY A 202 -44.16 -3.03 3.16
C GLY A 202 -43.74 -3.73 1.86
N LYS A 203 -43.36 -3.03 0.78
CA LYS A 203 -42.90 -3.67 -0.48
C LYS A 203 -41.77 -4.70 -0.28
N THR A 204 -40.71 -4.29 0.41
CA THR A 204 -39.58 -5.17 0.73
C THR A 204 -39.98 -6.31 1.68
N LEU A 205 -40.96 -6.06 2.57
CA LEU A 205 -41.47 -7.07 3.50
C LEU A 205 -42.30 -8.13 2.75
N LEU A 206 -43.18 -7.71 1.84
CA LEU A 206 -43.97 -8.59 0.98
C LEU A 206 -43.06 -9.43 0.08
N ALA A 207 -42.02 -8.84 -0.52
CA ALA A 207 -41.04 -9.59 -1.32
C ALA A 207 -40.34 -10.70 -0.53
N LYS A 208 -39.95 -10.41 0.72
CA LYS A 208 -39.36 -11.40 1.63
C LYS A 208 -40.37 -12.49 2.02
N ALA A 209 -41.62 -12.10 2.27
CA ALA A 209 -42.69 -13.03 2.59
C ALA A 209 -42.96 -14.01 1.43
N ILE A 210 -42.96 -13.54 0.18
CA ILE A 210 -43.08 -14.42 -1.02
C ILE A 210 -41.94 -15.44 -1.04
N ALA A 211 -40.70 -15.01 -0.75
CA ALA A 211 -39.54 -15.90 -0.70
C ALA A 211 -39.63 -16.95 0.43
N GLY A 212 -40.05 -16.52 1.62
CA GLY A 212 -40.23 -17.41 2.76
C GLY A 212 -41.38 -18.40 2.58
N GLU A 213 -42.48 -17.97 1.97
CA GLU A 213 -43.58 -18.85 1.58
C GLU A 213 -43.12 -19.87 0.52
N ALA A 214 -42.42 -19.42 -0.52
CA ALA A 214 -41.92 -20.32 -1.54
C ALA A 214 -40.76 -21.21 -1.07
N LYS A 215 -40.13 -20.87 0.06
CA LYS A 215 -38.89 -21.47 0.57
C LYS A 215 -37.79 -21.49 -0.49
N VAL A 216 -37.52 -20.32 -1.08
CA VAL A 216 -36.49 -20.14 -2.10
C VAL A 216 -35.48 -19.07 -1.66
N PRO A 217 -34.22 -19.10 -2.17
CA PRO A 217 -33.22 -18.10 -1.82
C PRO A 217 -33.65 -16.69 -2.24
N PHE A 218 -33.28 -15.69 -1.44
CA PHE A 218 -33.61 -14.28 -1.69
C PHE A 218 -32.34 -13.44 -1.84
N PHE A 219 -32.13 -12.94 -3.05
CA PHE A 219 -31.07 -11.99 -3.37
C PHE A 219 -31.62 -10.58 -3.25
N SER A 220 -30.99 -9.74 -2.44
CA SER A 220 -31.36 -8.33 -2.29
C SER A 220 -30.23 -7.40 -2.71
N ILE A 221 -30.54 -6.41 -3.53
CA ILE A 221 -29.62 -5.35 -3.97
C ILE A 221 -30.35 -4.02 -4.03
N SER A 222 -29.66 -2.92 -3.72
CA SER A 222 -30.22 -1.57 -3.93
C SER A 222 -29.94 -1.12 -5.36
N GLY A 223 -30.90 -0.46 -6.01
CA GLY A 223 -30.75 0.16 -7.31
C GLY A 223 -29.59 1.17 -7.35
N SER A 224 -29.35 1.85 -6.23
CA SER A 224 -28.20 2.74 -6.06
C SER A 224 -26.85 2.04 -6.20
N ASP A 225 -26.77 0.74 -5.89
CA ASP A 225 -25.51 -0.03 -5.97
C ASP A 225 -25.06 -0.27 -7.42
N PHE A 226 -25.92 -0.01 -8.40
CA PHE A 226 -25.59 -0.09 -9.81
C PHE A 226 -25.07 1.24 -10.39
N VAL A 227 -25.24 2.35 -9.66
CA VAL A 227 -24.79 3.68 -10.08
C VAL A 227 -23.43 3.96 -9.47
N GLU A 228 -22.38 3.84 -10.27
CA GLU A 228 -21.01 4.11 -9.84
C GLU A 228 -20.29 5.06 -10.81
N MET A 229 -19.25 5.75 -10.32
CA MET A 229 -18.46 6.73 -11.10
C MET A 229 -17.67 6.10 -12.25
N PHE A 230 -17.48 4.77 -12.23
CA PHE A 230 -16.68 4.05 -13.21
C PHE A 230 -17.57 3.35 -14.25
N VAL A 231 -17.34 3.69 -15.52
CA VAL A 231 -18.08 3.12 -16.65
C VAL A 231 -17.88 1.60 -16.71
N GLY A 232 -18.97 0.85 -16.88
CA GLY A 232 -18.95 -0.60 -17.08
C GLY A 232 -18.98 -1.45 -15.80
N VAL A 233 -18.69 -0.88 -14.63
CA VAL A 233 -18.73 -1.62 -13.36
C VAL A 233 -20.15 -2.04 -12.97
N GLY A 234 -21.13 -1.13 -13.09
CA GLY A 234 -22.54 -1.44 -12.83
C GLY A 234 -23.08 -2.58 -13.70
N ALA A 235 -22.76 -2.57 -15.01
CA ALA A 235 -23.17 -3.63 -15.94
C ALA A 235 -22.54 -4.99 -15.59
N SER A 236 -21.27 -5.01 -15.14
CA SER A 236 -20.63 -6.24 -14.68
C SER A 236 -21.33 -6.82 -13.44
N ARG A 237 -21.70 -5.97 -12.47
CA ARG A 237 -22.40 -6.41 -11.25
C ARG A 237 -23.77 -7.03 -11.57
N VAL A 238 -24.52 -6.42 -12.50
CA VAL A 238 -25.81 -6.98 -12.95
C VAL A 238 -25.60 -8.39 -13.50
N ARG A 239 -24.63 -8.58 -14.41
CA ARG A 239 -24.36 -9.90 -15.00
C ARG A 239 -23.98 -10.94 -13.94
N ASP A 240 -23.02 -10.61 -13.07
CA ASP A 240 -22.56 -11.51 -12.01
C ASP A 240 -23.71 -11.87 -11.04
N MET A 241 -24.56 -10.91 -10.68
CA MET A 241 -25.76 -11.18 -9.86
C MET A 241 -26.69 -12.19 -10.54
N PHE A 242 -27.03 -12.00 -11.81
CA PHE A 242 -27.90 -12.92 -12.53
C PHE A 242 -27.25 -14.30 -12.75
N GLU A 243 -25.92 -14.37 -12.92
CA GLU A 243 -25.20 -15.65 -12.99
C GLU A 243 -25.24 -16.41 -11.65
N GLN A 244 -25.08 -15.72 -10.53
CA GLN A 244 -25.20 -16.32 -9.20
C GLN A 244 -26.62 -16.79 -8.90
N ALA A 245 -27.63 -15.99 -9.25
CA ALA A 245 -29.03 -16.36 -9.10
C ALA A 245 -29.41 -17.59 -9.94
N LYS A 246 -28.93 -17.68 -11.19
CA LYS A 246 -29.15 -18.86 -12.06
C LYS A 246 -28.63 -20.16 -11.43
N LYS A 247 -27.51 -20.10 -10.69
CA LYS A 247 -26.94 -21.27 -9.99
C LYS A 247 -27.78 -21.73 -8.79
N GLN A 248 -28.62 -20.84 -8.26
CA GLN A 248 -29.50 -21.10 -7.11
C GLN A 248 -30.98 -21.09 -7.51
N SER A 249 -31.29 -21.41 -8.76
CA SER A 249 -32.67 -21.48 -9.24
C SER A 249 -33.40 -22.68 -8.62
N PRO A 250 -34.68 -22.55 -8.21
CA PRO A 250 -35.50 -21.32 -8.23
C PRO A 250 -35.11 -20.35 -7.10
N CYS A 251 -35.06 -19.04 -7.39
CA CYS A 251 -34.79 -17.99 -6.41
C CYS A 251 -35.49 -16.68 -6.77
N ILE A 252 -35.51 -15.74 -5.83
CA ILE A 252 -36.01 -14.37 -6.03
C ILE A 252 -34.85 -13.39 -6.03
N ILE A 253 -34.85 -12.47 -7.00
CA ILE A 253 -33.98 -11.30 -7.03
C ILE A 253 -34.86 -10.08 -6.75
N PHE A 254 -34.57 -9.39 -5.65
CA PHE A 254 -35.21 -8.14 -5.27
C PHE A 254 -34.26 -6.97 -5.46
N ILE A 255 -34.69 -6.00 -6.26
CA ILE A 255 -33.99 -4.76 -6.54
C ILE A 255 -34.84 -3.64 -5.91
N ASP A 256 -34.30 -2.99 -4.87
CA ASP A 256 -34.95 -1.87 -4.15
C ASP A 256 -34.62 -0.52 -4.79
#